data_AF-A0A931KII3-F1
#
_entry.id   AF-A0A931KII3-F1
#
_cell.length_a   1.000
_cell.length_b   1.000
_cell.length_c   1.000
_cell.angle_alpha   90.00
_cell.angle_beta   90.00
_cell.angle_gamma   90.00
#
_symmetry.space_group_name_H-M   'P 1'
#
loop_
_entity.id
_entity.type
_entity.pdbx_description
1 polymer ?
#
loop_
_entity_poly.entity_id
_entity_poly.type
_entity_poly.pdbx_seq_one_letter_code
_entity_poly.pdbx_strand_id
1 'polypeptide(L)'
;MKILHFCLFLLFLLAAFTGAGLLLQKKDALPEGAFGQKLSYFRDHGQEYDVVFIGNSRTYRQIDAPAMEHVCPRLKIFNFGIQNLMLEEMDFIVDWVKRYGKKNVEIIVSEPSPAMNNFKQMQSDRLVYFSSLPHLQRRFENIWTYNEPVHKKIYRSAVALYGTFYAGTHIGQLGKKLFPDAYKAAAEEDKDAIGMPESAAENEGYFSLDAHAKTNSYIYARQTSYFRKFDAEHRAEAAKQVFAPVRVSIFNRYYDGSKIGFFMPPTPSRFEADAEMEKHLHEKNKEAVILNMNDQRAFPQLFEADRWFDEGHLNETGAWEMSEMIAQELCTDVIH
;
A
#
# COMPACT_ATOMS: atom_id res chain seq x y z
N MET A 1 28.10 2.20 42.36
CA MET A 1 28.18 0.76 42.03
C MET A 1 26.82 0.12 41.71
N LYS A 2 25.74 0.36 42.48
CA LYS A 2 24.40 -0.24 42.23
C LYS A 2 23.77 0.10 40.87
N ILE A 3 23.89 1.35 40.40
CA ILE A 3 23.34 1.80 39.11
C ILE A 3 23.99 1.03 37.94
N LEU A 4 25.31 0.87 37.95
CA LEU A 4 26.03 0.14 36.91
C LEU A 4 25.59 -1.33 36.83
N HIS A 5 25.44 -2.01 37.97
CA HIS A 5 24.96 -3.40 38.00
C HIS A 5 23.54 -3.52 37.46
N PHE A 6 22.67 -2.56 37.79
CA PHE A 6 21.32 -2.52 37.26
C PHE A 6 21.32 -2.29 35.74
N CYS A 7 22.11 -1.36 35.21
CA CYS A 7 22.24 -1.14 33.78
C CYS A 7 22.79 -2.38 33.05
N LEU A 8 23.82 -3.04 33.59
CA LEU A 8 24.37 -4.27 33.03
C LEU A 8 23.36 -5.41 33.04
N PHE A 9 22.56 -5.52 34.09
CA PHE A 9 21.47 -6.51 34.16
C PHE A 9 20.40 -6.24 33.10
N LEU A 10 20.00 -4.99 32.90
CA LEU A 10 19.05 -4.63 31.83
C LEU A 10 19.61 -4.92 30.43
N LEU A 11 20.89 -4.62 30.19
CA LEU A 11 21.55 -4.96 28.93
C LEU A 11 21.64 -6.46 28.71
N PHE A 12 21.92 -7.23 29.76
CA PHE A 12 21.92 -8.69 29.70
C PHE A 12 20.52 -9.23 29.36
N LEU A 13 19.47 -8.74 30.02
CA LEU A 13 18.10 -9.12 29.71
C LEU A 13 17.74 -8.79 28.25
N LEU A 14 18.08 -7.59 27.79
CA LEU A 14 17.86 -7.17 26.41
C LEU A 14 18.57 -8.11 25.42
N ALA A 15 19.85 -8.42 25.67
CA ALA A 15 20.62 -9.34 24.84
C ALA A 15 20.04 -10.76 24.85
N ALA A 16 19.60 -11.25 26.01
CA ALA A 16 18.96 -12.55 26.14
C ALA A 16 17.63 -12.62 25.38
N PHE A 17 16.81 -11.57 25.45
CA PHE A 17 15.55 -11.49 24.71
C PHE A 17 15.78 -11.42 23.20
N THR A 18 16.71 -10.59 22.74
CA THR A 18 17.09 -10.53 21.33
C THR A 18 17.61 -11.87 20.83
N GLY A 19 18.51 -12.53 21.58
CA GLY A 19 19.06 -13.83 21.22
C GLY A 19 18.00 -14.93 21.15
N ALA A 20 17.10 -15.00 22.13
CA ALA A 20 15.99 -15.95 22.12
C ALA A 20 15.04 -15.69 20.95
N GLY A 21 14.74 -14.43 20.66
CA GLY A 21 13.90 -14.04 19.53
C GLY A 21 14.46 -14.47 18.17
N LEU A 22 15.75 -14.25 17.94
CA LEU A 22 16.44 -14.69 16.72
C LEU A 22 16.34 -16.21 16.51
N LEU A 23 16.44 -17.00 17.59
CA LEU A 23 16.28 -18.46 17.52
C LEU A 23 14.84 -18.89 17.20
N LEU A 24 13.85 -18.04 17.49
CA LEU A 24 12.43 -18.29 17.23
C LEU A 24 11.97 -17.79 15.86
N GLN A 25 12.77 -16.95 15.20
CA GLN A 25 12.41 -16.37 13.91
C GLN A 25 12.45 -17.43 12.81
N LYS A 26 11.30 -17.68 12.18
CA LYS A 26 11.24 -18.46 10.94
C LYS A 26 11.80 -17.61 9.81
N LYS A 27 12.91 -18.06 9.20
CA LYS A 27 13.69 -17.30 8.22
C LYS A 27 12.90 -16.88 6.97
N ASP A 28 11.83 -17.60 6.64
CA ASP A 28 11.04 -17.39 5.41
C ASP A 28 9.53 -17.23 5.69
N ALA A 29 9.13 -16.93 6.92
CA ALA A 29 7.72 -16.71 7.23
C ALA A 29 7.26 -15.36 6.68
N LEU A 30 6.27 -15.41 5.78
CA LEU A 30 5.54 -14.23 5.32
C LEU A 30 4.72 -13.65 6.47
N PRO A 31 4.50 -12.33 6.51
CA PRO A 31 3.63 -11.72 7.53
C PRO A 31 2.20 -12.25 7.41
N GLU A 32 1.49 -12.37 8.52
CA GLU A 32 0.10 -12.84 8.51
C GLU A 32 -0.86 -11.82 7.84
N GLY A 33 -2.09 -12.27 7.56
CA GLY A 33 -3.15 -11.47 6.96
C GLY A 33 -3.02 -11.28 5.44
N ALA A 34 -3.78 -10.34 4.90
CA ALA A 34 -3.95 -10.18 3.46
C ALA A 34 -2.65 -9.87 2.70
N PHE A 35 -1.67 -9.22 3.33
CA PHE A 35 -0.36 -8.99 2.71
C PHE A 35 0.37 -10.32 2.44
N GLY A 36 0.49 -11.18 3.44
CA GLY A 36 1.11 -12.50 3.26
C GLY A 36 0.32 -13.43 2.37
N GLN A 37 -1.01 -13.36 2.43
CA GLN A 37 -1.88 -14.15 1.54
C GLN A 37 -1.65 -13.78 0.07
N LYS A 38 -1.64 -12.48 -0.26
CA LYS A 38 -1.32 -12.03 -1.63
C LYS A 38 0.10 -12.42 -2.05
N LEU A 39 1.09 -12.32 -1.15
CA LEU A 39 2.45 -12.77 -1.45
C LEU A 39 2.54 -14.27 -1.72
N SER A 40 1.86 -15.09 -0.92
CA SER A 40 1.82 -16.55 -1.12
C SER A 40 1.10 -16.89 -2.41
N TYR A 41 -0.07 -16.30 -2.64
CA TYR A 41 -0.84 -16.50 -3.87
C TYR A 41 -0.01 -16.12 -5.10
N PHE A 42 0.59 -14.93 -5.09
CA PHE A 42 1.42 -14.48 -6.21
C PHE A 42 2.70 -15.30 -6.39
N ARG A 43 3.28 -15.84 -5.31
CA ARG A 43 4.41 -16.77 -5.46
C ARG A 43 4.02 -18.00 -6.29
N ASP A 44 2.79 -18.49 -6.09
CA ASP A 44 2.31 -19.72 -6.67
C ASP A 44 1.67 -19.50 -8.06
N HIS A 45 1.11 -18.31 -8.32
CA HIS A 45 0.38 -17.95 -9.55
C HIS A 45 1.01 -16.80 -10.37
N GLY A 46 2.12 -16.21 -9.91
CA GLY A 46 2.66 -14.98 -10.49
C GLY A 46 3.06 -15.05 -11.97
N GLN A 47 3.33 -16.26 -12.48
CA GLN A 47 3.65 -16.50 -13.90
C GLN A 47 2.42 -16.38 -14.83
N GLU A 48 1.21 -16.37 -14.28
CA GLU A 48 -0.04 -16.27 -15.04
C GLU A 48 -0.35 -14.83 -15.47
N TYR A 49 0.21 -13.85 -14.77
CA TYR A 49 -0.15 -12.44 -14.93
C TYR A 49 0.80 -11.70 -15.88
N ASP A 50 0.21 -10.90 -16.77
CA ASP A 50 0.93 -10.02 -17.70
C ASP A 50 1.16 -8.64 -17.10
N VAL A 51 0.24 -8.16 -16.27
CA VAL A 51 0.30 -6.85 -15.62
C VAL A 51 0.03 -6.97 -14.13
N VAL A 52 0.84 -6.33 -13.31
CA VAL A 52 0.66 -6.29 -11.86
C VAL A 52 0.59 -4.85 -11.37
N PHE A 53 -0.55 -4.49 -10.79
CA PHE A 53 -0.74 -3.20 -10.14
C PHE A 53 -0.28 -3.27 -8.69
N ILE A 54 0.65 -2.41 -8.27
CA ILE A 54 1.15 -2.34 -6.89
C ILE A 54 0.79 -0.98 -6.30
N GLY A 55 0.14 -0.95 -5.15
CA GLY A 55 -0.21 0.33 -4.55
C GLY A 55 -0.96 0.26 -3.24
N ASN A 56 -1.47 1.42 -2.81
CA ASN A 56 -2.13 1.55 -1.52
C ASN A 56 -3.63 1.15 -1.57
N SER A 57 -4.45 1.66 -0.64
CA SER A 57 -5.90 1.40 -0.62
C SER A 57 -6.61 1.80 -1.91
N ARG A 58 -6.14 2.82 -2.64
CA ARG A 58 -6.73 3.21 -3.91
C ARG A 58 -6.54 2.15 -4.97
N THR A 59 -5.33 1.61 -5.14
CA THR A 59 -5.10 0.46 -6.02
C THR A 59 -5.94 -0.74 -5.56
N TYR A 60 -5.91 -1.05 -4.27
CA TYR A 60 -6.63 -2.20 -3.71
C TYR A 60 -8.14 -2.15 -3.96
N ARG A 61 -8.74 -0.96 -3.83
CA ARG A 61 -10.20 -0.77 -3.88
C ARG A 61 -10.71 -0.34 -5.25
N GLN A 62 -9.85 0.07 -6.17
CA GLN A 62 -10.28 0.67 -7.43
C GLN A 62 -9.80 -0.06 -8.68
N ILE A 63 -8.72 -0.85 -8.62
CA ILE A 63 -8.32 -1.69 -9.76
C ILE A 63 -9.12 -3.00 -9.74
N ASP A 64 -10.15 -3.06 -10.57
CA ASP A 64 -10.98 -4.24 -10.78
C ASP A 64 -10.41 -5.05 -11.95
N ALA A 65 -9.62 -6.08 -11.64
CA ALA A 65 -8.99 -6.93 -12.65
C ALA A 65 -10.03 -7.62 -13.56
N PRO A 66 -11.13 -8.22 -13.06
CA PRO A 66 -12.19 -8.75 -13.92
C PRO A 66 -12.77 -7.74 -14.92
N ALA A 67 -12.98 -6.48 -14.51
CA ALA A 67 -13.43 -5.42 -15.42
C ALA A 67 -12.40 -5.16 -16.54
N MET A 68 -11.11 -5.15 -16.22
CA MET A 68 -10.04 -4.98 -17.20
C MET A 68 -9.98 -6.15 -18.18
N GLU A 69 -10.07 -7.38 -17.67
CA GLU A 69 -10.03 -8.59 -18.48
C GLU A 69 -11.29 -8.75 -19.36
N HIS A 70 -12.42 -8.16 -18.95
CA HIS A 70 -13.61 -8.08 -19.80
C HIS A 70 -13.34 -7.29 -21.09
N VAL A 71 -12.66 -6.15 -20.96
CA VAL A 71 -12.31 -5.26 -22.08
C VAL A 71 -11.13 -5.81 -22.89
N CYS A 72 -10.14 -6.38 -22.21
CA CYS A 72 -8.93 -6.90 -22.82
C CYS A 72 -8.65 -8.35 -22.40
N PRO A 73 -9.40 -9.35 -22.91
CA PRO A 73 -9.32 -10.75 -22.43
C PRO A 73 -7.98 -11.45 -22.60
N ARG A 74 -7.07 -10.85 -23.37
CA ARG A 74 -5.71 -11.36 -23.61
C ARG A 74 -4.72 -11.01 -22.50
N LEU A 75 -5.03 -10.01 -21.69
CA LEU A 75 -4.17 -9.60 -20.56
C LEU A 75 -4.68 -10.27 -19.31
N LYS A 76 -3.75 -10.83 -18.53
CA LYS A 76 -4.02 -11.27 -17.17
C LYS A 76 -3.53 -10.25 -16.16
N ILE A 77 -4.42 -9.78 -15.30
CA ILE A 77 -4.16 -8.65 -14.39
C ILE A 77 -4.17 -9.14 -12.95
N PHE A 78 -3.20 -8.67 -12.14
CA PHE A 78 -3.24 -8.88 -10.70
C PHE A 78 -3.22 -7.55 -9.94
N ASN A 79 -4.18 -7.38 -9.03
CA ASN A 79 -4.23 -6.25 -8.11
C ASN A 79 -3.42 -6.55 -6.84
N PHE A 80 -2.16 -6.15 -6.82
CA PHE A 80 -1.30 -6.16 -5.64
C PHE A 80 -1.46 -4.90 -4.76
N GLY A 81 -2.67 -4.33 -4.71
CA GLY A 81 -3.01 -3.25 -3.80
C GLY A 81 -3.09 -3.70 -2.35
N ILE A 82 -2.54 -2.90 -1.45
CA ILE A 82 -2.51 -3.15 -0.01
C ILE A 82 -2.90 -1.88 0.73
N GLN A 83 -3.75 -1.97 1.75
CA GLN A 83 -4.12 -0.81 2.55
C GLN A 83 -2.91 -0.20 3.25
N ASN A 84 -2.79 1.13 3.17
CA ASN A 84 -1.67 1.88 3.75
C ASN A 84 -0.29 1.30 3.35
N LEU A 85 -0.11 0.92 2.08
CA LEU A 85 1.15 0.36 1.57
C LEU A 85 2.27 1.41 1.62
N MET A 86 3.27 1.22 2.47
CA MET A 86 4.41 2.14 2.58
C MET A 86 5.48 1.86 1.53
N LEU A 87 6.41 2.79 1.38
CA LEU A 87 7.48 2.74 0.38
C LEU A 87 8.33 1.48 0.48
N GLU A 88 8.78 1.10 1.68
CA GLU A 88 9.60 -0.09 1.90
C GLU A 88 8.87 -1.40 1.61
N GLU A 89 7.54 -1.40 1.73
CA GLU A 89 6.69 -2.55 1.43
C GLU A 89 6.44 -2.67 -0.06
N MET A 90 6.21 -1.53 -0.73
CA MET A 90 6.15 -1.44 -2.18
C MET A 90 7.45 -1.90 -2.81
N ASP A 91 8.59 -1.45 -2.26
CA ASP A 91 9.91 -1.85 -2.72
C ASP A 91 10.06 -3.39 -2.68
N PHE A 92 9.59 -4.01 -1.59
CA PHE A 92 9.58 -5.45 -1.42
C PHE A 92 8.63 -6.16 -2.40
N ILE A 93 7.43 -5.63 -2.64
CA ILE A 93 6.48 -6.24 -3.59
C ILE A 93 7.06 -6.18 -5.02
N VAL A 94 7.69 -5.08 -5.42
CA VAL A 94 8.32 -5.00 -6.75
C VAL A 94 9.38 -6.09 -6.91
N ASP A 95 10.25 -6.26 -5.91
CA ASP A 95 11.25 -7.34 -5.92
C ASP A 95 10.59 -8.74 -5.92
N TRP A 96 9.46 -8.89 -5.24
CA TRP A 96 8.67 -10.12 -5.21
C TRP A 96 8.08 -10.44 -6.60
N VAL A 97 7.51 -9.44 -7.27
CA VAL A 97 6.96 -9.57 -8.62
C VAL A 97 8.07 -9.87 -9.62
N LYS A 98 9.22 -9.19 -9.55
CA LYS A 98 10.37 -9.52 -10.42
C LYS A 98 10.88 -10.95 -10.20
N ARG A 99 10.77 -11.49 -8.98
CA ARG A 99 11.25 -12.83 -8.64
C ARG A 99 10.31 -13.95 -9.05
N TYR A 100 9.00 -13.79 -8.82
CA TYR A 100 8.01 -14.85 -9.00
C TYR A 100 7.04 -14.60 -10.15
N GLY A 101 7.03 -13.40 -10.71
CA GLY A 101 6.23 -13.01 -11.86
C GLY A 101 6.85 -13.41 -13.19
N LYS A 102 6.05 -13.31 -14.26
CA LYS A 102 6.49 -13.56 -15.63
C LYS A 102 7.69 -12.68 -16.00
N LYS A 103 8.62 -13.20 -16.80
CA LYS A 103 9.87 -12.51 -17.19
C LYS A 103 9.66 -11.08 -17.75
N ASN A 104 8.58 -10.88 -18.49
CA ASN A 104 8.24 -9.60 -19.13
C ASN A 104 6.95 -8.99 -18.54
N VAL A 105 6.67 -9.25 -17.26
CA VAL A 105 5.53 -8.64 -16.56
C VAL A 105 5.64 -7.11 -16.59
N GLU A 106 4.54 -6.43 -16.91
CA GLU A 106 4.42 -4.97 -16.74
C GLU A 106 4.07 -4.67 -15.29
N ILE A 107 4.90 -3.88 -14.61
CA ILE A 107 4.68 -3.52 -13.21
C ILE A 107 4.18 -2.08 -13.17
N ILE A 108 2.94 -1.87 -12.72
CA ILE A 108 2.36 -0.53 -12.64
C ILE A 108 2.24 -0.15 -11.17
N VAL A 109 3.01 0.86 -10.75
CA VAL A 109 3.04 1.30 -9.35
C VAL A 109 2.20 2.56 -9.15
N SER A 110 1.47 2.63 -8.03
CA SER A 110 0.91 3.89 -7.55
C SER A 110 1.84 4.57 -6.55
N GLU A 111 1.47 5.74 -6.07
CA GLU A 111 2.14 6.35 -4.93
C GLU A 111 1.96 5.50 -3.65
N PRO A 112 3.02 5.31 -2.84
CA PRO A 112 2.91 4.68 -1.52
C PRO A 112 2.12 5.57 -0.56
N SER A 113 1.72 5.04 0.57
CA SER A 113 1.18 5.85 1.66
C SER A 113 2.31 6.52 2.45
N PRO A 114 2.05 7.69 3.05
CA PRO A 114 2.88 8.17 4.13
C PRO A 114 2.91 7.13 5.25
N ALA A 115 4.01 7.08 6.01
CA ALA A 115 4.10 6.20 7.17
C ALA A 115 3.22 6.71 8.34
N MET A 116 1.89 6.61 8.18
CA MET A 116 0.87 7.13 9.10
C MET A 116 0.64 6.24 10.33
N ASN A 117 1.50 5.24 10.54
CA ASN A 117 1.30 4.27 11.60
C ASN A 117 1.46 4.92 12.99
N ASN A 118 0.78 4.34 13.97
CA ASN A 118 0.94 4.66 15.39
C ASN A 118 1.74 3.56 16.12
N PHE A 119 2.08 3.80 17.39
CA PHE A 119 2.85 2.85 18.21
C PHE A 119 2.19 1.46 18.35
N LYS A 120 0.86 1.39 18.45
CA LYS A 120 0.13 0.11 18.54
C LYS A 120 0.28 -0.67 17.23
N GLN A 121 0.07 -0.02 16.09
CA GLN A 121 0.17 -0.65 14.78
C GLN A 121 1.57 -1.21 14.49
N MET A 122 2.63 -0.56 14.98
CA MET A 122 4.02 -1.06 14.81
C MET A 122 4.27 -2.43 15.44
N GLN A 123 3.36 -2.92 16.29
CA GLN A 123 3.42 -4.24 16.89
C GLN A 123 2.75 -5.33 16.05
N SER A 124 2.07 -4.96 14.95
CA SER A 124 1.45 -5.92 14.03
C SER A 124 2.50 -6.73 13.27
N ASP A 125 2.17 -7.98 12.93
CA ASP A 125 3.08 -8.91 12.25
C ASP A 125 3.64 -8.31 10.94
N ARG A 126 2.78 -7.61 10.16
CA ARG A 126 3.19 -6.89 8.94
C ARG A 126 4.22 -5.79 9.22
N LEU A 127 3.96 -4.90 10.17
CA LEU A 127 4.87 -3.78 10.43
C LEU A 127 6.16 -4.21 11.13
N VAL A 128 6.10 -5.26 11.96
CA VAL A 128 7.30 -5.88 12.54
C VAL A 128 8.19 -6.44 11.44
N TYR A 129 7.62 -7.14 10.45
CA TYR A 129 8.36 -7.68 9.30
C TYR A 129 9.16 -6.60 8.56
N PHE A 130 8.56 -5.43 8.33
CA PHE A 130 9.19 -4.30 7.64
C PHE A 130 9.90 -3.29 8.56
N SER A 131 10.20 -3.65 9.81
CA SER A 131 10.89 -2.77 10.76
C SER A 131 12.33 -3.21 11.03
N SER A 132 13.10 -3.38 9.95
CA SER A 132 14.54 -3.65 10.02
C SER A 132 15.35 -2.38 9.78
N LEU A 133 16.63 -2.39 10.15
CA LEU A 133 17.54 -1.27 9.87
C LEU A 133 17.61 -0.92 8.36
N PRO A 134 17.71 -1.89 7.44
CA PRO A 134 17.61 -1.60 6.00
C PRO A 134 16.32 -0.88 5.59
N HIS A 135 15.17 -1.25 6.16
CA HIS A 135 13.90 -0.60 5.83
C HIS A 135 13.73 0.77 6.49
N LEU A 136 14.38 1.01 7.65
CA LEU A 136 14.29 2.27 8.37
C LEU A 136 14.75 3.47 7.52
N GLN A 137 15.83 3.30 6.73
CA GLN A 137 16.30 4.35 5.84
C GLN A 137 15.20 4.74 4.83
N ARG A 138 14.61 3.75 4.15
CA ARG A 138 13.53 3.97 3.19
C ARG A 138 12.29 4.58 3.83
N ARG A 139 11.97 4.17 5.05
CA ARG A 139 10.87 4.76 5.82
C ARG A 139 11.15 6.23 6.14
N PHE A 140 12.37 6.61 6.49
CA PHE A 140 12.73 8.02 6.69
C PHE A 140 12.68 8.82 5.39
N GLU A 141 13.22 8.28 4.29
CA GLU A 141 13.07 8.91 2.98
C GLU A 141 11.60 9.20 2.69
N ASN A 142 10.73 8.20 2.86
CA ASN A 142 9.28 8.33 2.70
C ASN A 142 8.72 9.44 3.61
N ILE A 143 8.97 9.39 4.93
CA ILE A 143 8.46 10.38 5.91
C ILE A 143 8.86 11.80 5.56
N TRP A 144 10.13 12.00 5.21
CA TRP A 144 10.68 13.35 5.07
C TRP A 144 10.37 14.00 3.73
N THR A 145 9.97 13.21 2.71
CA THR A 145 9.56 13.72 1.38
C THR A 145 8.12 14.22 1.29
N TYR A 146 7.21 13.80 2.17
CA TYR A 146 5.84 14.33 2.13
C TYR A 146 5.79 15.80 2.54
N ASN A 147 4.89 16.56 1.93
CA ASN A 147 4.62 17.93 2.33
C ASN A 147 3.74 17.95 3.60
N GLU A 148 4.37 17.75 4.75
CA GLU A 148 3.71 17.77 6.05
C GLU A 148 4.43 18.64 7.07
N PRO A 149 3.71 19.13 8.10
CA PRO A 149 4.33 19.82 9.22
C PRO A 149 5.44 19.01 9.89
N VAL A 150 6.55 19.67 10.24
CA VAL A 150 7.75 19.04 10.82
C VAL A 150 7.44 18.21 12.07
N HIS A 151 6.52 18.64 12.93
CA HIS A 151 6.15 17.88 14.13
C HIS A 151 5.53 16.51 13.79
N LYS A 152 4.76 16.39 12.71
CA LYS A 152 4.22 15.10 12.23
C LYS A 152 5.35 14.20 11.72
N LYS A 153 6.32 14.78 10.99
CA LYS A 153 7.52 14.04 10.52
C LYS A 153 8.35 13.51 11.68
N ILE A 154 8.55 14.32 12.72
CA ILE A 154 9.25 13.90 13.95
C ILE A 154 8.49 12.77 14.65
N TYR A 155 7.17 12.92 14.84
CA TYR A 155 6.34 11.88 15.44
C TYR A 155 6.46 10.55 14.68
N ARG A 156 6.30 10.58 13.34
CA ARG A 156 6.41 9.38 12.50
C ARG A 156 7.81 8.78 12.53
N SER A 157 8.84 9.62 12.61
CA SER A 157 10.22 9.15 12.77
C SER A 157 10.41 8.42 14.11
N ALA A 158 9.82 8.92 15.20
CA ALA A 158 9.84 8.25 16.49
C ALA A 158 9.08 6.92 16.46
N VAL A 159 7.92 6.86 15.80
CA VAL A 159 7.18 5.61 15.59
C VAL A 159 7.98 4.60 14.77
N ALA A 160 8.66 5.04 13.71
CA ALA A 160 9.53 4.19 12.89
C ALA A 160 10.70 3.60 13.70
N LEU A 161 11.37 4.43 14.50
CA LEU A 161 12.44 4.00 15.41
C LEU A 161 11.93 3.01 16.45
N TYR A 162 10.76 3.29 17.05
CA TYR A 162 10.11 2.38 17.98
C TYR A 162 9.84 1.01 17.33
N GLY A 163 9.25 0.98 16.14
CA GLY A 163 9.00 -0.27 15.44
C GLY A 163 10.28 -1.04 15.15
N THR A 164 11.35 -0.34 14.77
CA THR A 164 12.67 -0.95 14.50
C THR A 164 13.27 -1.56 15.77
N PHE A 165 13.16 -0.85 16.89
CA PHE A 165 13.58 -1.35 18.20
C PHE A 165 12.73 -2.56 18.64
N TYR A 166 11.40 -2.45 18.51
CA TYR A 166 10.47 -3.52 18.88
C TYR A 166 10.72 -4.79 18.07
N ALA A 167 10.93 -4.67 16.75
CA ALA A 167 11.26 -5.79 15.88
C ALA A 167 12.64 -6.37 16.20
N GLY A 168 13.67 -5.53 16.32
CA GLY A 168 15.05 -5.97 16.59
C GLY A 168 15.26 -6.59 17.98
N THR A 169 14.38 -6.29 18.94
CA THR A 169 14.40 -6.94 20.27
C THR A 169 13.58 -8.21 20.34
N HIS A 170 12.75 -8.49 19.33
CA HIS A 170 11.86 -9.65 19.26
C HIS A 170 10.92 -9.82 20.48
N ILE A 171 10.72 -8.76 21.27
CA ILE A 171 9.93 -8.82 22.49
C ILE A 171 8.47 -9.24 22.20
N GLY A 172 7.94 -8.84 21.05
CA GLY A 172 6.61 -9.23 20.59
C GLY A 172 6.48 -10.72 20.24
N GLN A 173 7.50 -11.30 19.61
CA GLN A 173 7.48 -12.73 19.24
C GLN A 173 7.55 -13.60 20.49
N LEU A 174 8.38 -13.21 21.46
CA LEU A 174 8.42 -13.90 22.74
C LEU A 174 7.10 -13.75 23.51
N GLY A 175 6.51 -12.55 23.51
CA GLY A 175 5.18 -12.30 24.07
C GLY A 175 4.11 -13.21 23.46
N LYS A 176 4.04 -13.28 22.11
CA LYS A 176 3.09 -14.14 21.38
C LYS A 176 3.25 -15.62 21.76
N LYS A 177 4.48 -16.07 22.02
CA LYS A 177 4.76 -17.45 22.41
C LYS A 177 4.43 -17.74 23.89
N LEU A 178 4.73 -16.81 24.79
CA LEU A 178 4.48 -16.97 26.22
C LEU A 178 3.01 -16.74 26.60
N PHE A 179 2.30 -15.89 25.85
CA PHE A 179 0.93 -15.46 26.13
C PHE A 179 0.04 -15.52 24.88
N PRO A 180 -0.12 -16.70 24.24
CA PRO A 180 -0.81 -16.81 22.96
C PRO A 180 -2.28 -16.37 23.01
N ASP A 181 -2.98 -16.60 24.13
CA ASP A 181 -4.40 -16.26 24.25
C ASP A 181 -4.63 -14.75 24.36
N ALA A 182 -3.74 -14.03 25.05
CA ALA A 182 -3.79 -12.57 25.11
C ALA A 182 -3.58 -11.94 23.74
N TYR A 183 -2.69 -12.52 22.93
CA TYR A 183 -2.45 -12.08 21.55
C TYR A 183 -3.63 -12.40 20.64
N LYS A 184 -4.26 -13.58 20.77
CA LYS A 184 -5.46 -13.92 20.00
C LYS A 184 -6.61 -12.96 20.30
N ALA A 185 -6.88 -12.69 21.57
CA ALA A 185 -7.93 -11.75 21.99
C ALA A 185 -7.68 -10.34 21.42
N ALA A 186 -6.44 -9.83 21.50
CA ALA A 186 -6.08 -8.54 20.93
C ALA A 186 -6.19 -8.51 19.39
N ALA A 187 -5.83 -9.60 18.71
CA ALA A 187 -5.95 -9.71 17.26
C ALA A 187 -7.42 -9.77 16.81
N GLU A 188 -8.30 -10.41 17.58
CA GLU A 188 -9.75 -10.42 17.32
C GLU A 188 -10.37 -9.03 17.48
N GLU A 189 -9.95 -8.26 18.49
CA GLU A 189 -10.39 -6.87 18.66
C GLU A 189 -9.93 -5.96 17.50
N ASP A 190 -8.73 -6.19 16.95
CA ASP A 190 -8.20 -5.41 15.83
C ASP A 190 -8.78 -5.83 14.46
N LYS A 191 -9.36 -7.04 14.33
CA LYS A 191 -10.00 -7.50 13.07
C LYS A 191 -11.19 -6.63 12.67
N ASP A 192 -11.94 -6.11 13.66
CA ASP A 192 -13.09 -5.25 13.45
C ASP A 192 -12.69 -3.84 12.97
N ALA A 193 -11.43 -3.44 13.16
CA ALA A 193 -11.01 -2.08 12.84
C ALA A 193 -10.89 -1.87 11.32
N ILE A 194 -10.10 -2.68 10.61
CA ILE A 194 -9.77 -2.46 9.18
C ILE A 194 -9.32 -3.77 8.50
N GLY A 195 -9.83 -4.93 8.92
CA GLY A 195 -9.45 -6.22 8.34
C GLY A 195 -9.79 -6.30 6.85
N MET A 196 -8.82 -6.68 6.01
CA MET A 196 -9.13 -7.16 4.66
C MET A 196 -9.77 -8.55 4.77
N PRO A 197 -10.80 -8.87 3.98
CA PRO A 197 -11.28 -10.24 3.92
C PRO A 197 -10.16 -11.14 3.40
N GLU A 198 -10.04 -12.32 4.00
CA GLU A 198 -9.01 -13.30 3.63
C GLU A 198 -9.10 -13.76 2.17
N SER A 199 -10.29 -13.62 1.55
CA SER A 199 -10.54 -13.98 0.15
C SER A 199 -10.03 -12.97 -0.87
N ALA A 200 -9.46 -11.83 -0.46
CA ALA A 200 -9.06 -10.79 -1.41
C ALA A 200 -7.98 -11.26 -2.39
N ALA A 201 -7.13 -12.23 -2.01
CA ALA A 201 -6.15 -12.82 -2.93
C ALA A 201 -6.80 -13.65 -4.04
N GLU A 202 -7.93 -14.31 -3.75
CA GLU A 202 -8.64 -15.21 -4.68
C GLU A 202 -9.45 -14.44 -5.74
N ASN A 203 -9.88 -13.21 -5.43
CA ASN A 203 -10.56 -12.33 -6.39
C ASN A 203 -9.55 -11.44 -7.14
N GLU A 204 -8.47 -12.04 -7.63
CA GLU A 204 -7.37 -11.36 -8.36
C GLU A 204 -6.80 -10.14 -7.62
N GLY A 205 -6.93 -10.12 -6.29
CA GLY A 205 -6.46 -9.04 -5.45
C GLY A 205 -7.46 -7.89 -5.22
N TYR A 206 -8.62 -7.88 -5.87
CA TYR A 206 -9.61 -6.79 -5.77
C TYR A 206 -10.66 -7.05 -4.68
N PHE A 207 -11.06 -6.00 -3.96
CA PHE A 207 -12.22 -6.05 -3.06
C PHE A 207 -12.93 -4.70 -2.94
N SER A 208 -14.17 -4.61 -3.43
CA SER A 208 -14.94 -3.36 -3.44
C SER A 208 -15.25 -2.84 -2.03
N LEU A 209 -15.37 -1.51 -1.88
CA LEU A 209 -15.80 -0.92 -0.61
C LEU A 209 -17.28 -1.18 -0.34
N ASP A 210 -18.11 -1.23 -1.37
CA ASP A 210 -19.54 -1.53 -1.28
C ASP A 210 -19.80 -2.94 -0.73
N ALA A 211 -19.05 -3.94 -1.21
CA ALA A 211 -19.08 -5.29 -0.64
C ALA A 211 -18.64 -5.28 0.83
N HIS A 212 -17.62 -4.50 1.17
CA HIS A 212 -17.15 -4.39 2.55
C HIS A 212 -18.17 -3.69 3.46
N ALA A 213 -18.86 -2.66 2.96
CA ALA A 213 -19.86 -1.91 3.71
C ALA A 213 -21.05 -2.79 4.14
N LYS A 214 -21.39 -3.83 3.35
CA LYS A 214 -22.46 -4.78 3.68
C LYS A 214 -22.18 -5.58 4.94
N THR A 215 -20.92 -5.79 5.29
CA THR A 215 -20.50 -6.60 6.44
C THR A 215 -19.79 -5.78 7.53
N ASN A 216 -19.55 -4.49 7.31
CA ASN A 216 -18.80 -3.62 8.22
C ASN A 216 -19.52 -2.28 8.42
N SER A 217 -20.11 -2.09 9.60
CA SER A 217 -20.89 -0.89 9.95
C SER A 217 -20.06 0.40 9.98
N TYR A 218 -18.76 0.32 10.27
CA TYR A 218 -17.87 1.48 10.24
C TYR A 218 -17.66 1.97 8.81
N ILE A 219 -17.44 1.05 7.86
CA ILE A 219 -17.31 1.36 6.44
C ILE A 219 -18.63 1.91 5.89
N TYR A 220 -19.77 1.32 6.27
CA TYR A 220 -21.08 1.84 5.92
C TYR A 220 -21.31 3.28 6.40
N ALA A 221 -20.96 3.58 7.67
CA ALA A 221 -21.11 4.93 8.22
C ALA A 221 -20.30 5.97 7.43
N ARG A 222 -19.09 5.61 6.97
CA ARG A 222 -18.22 6.48 6.17
C ARG A 222 -18.90 6.92 4.87
N GLN A 223 -19.53 5.99 4.14
CA GLN A 223 -20.27 6.26 2.90
C GLN A 223 -21.33 7.35 3.10
N THR A 224 -22.15 7.21 4.15
CA THR A 224 -23.25 8.15 4.42
C THR A 224 -22.79 9.56 4.78
N SER A 225 -21.59 9.70 5.37
CA SER A 225 -21.02 10.98 5.76
C SER A 225 -20.48 11.77 4.57
N TYR A 226 -20.01 11.07 3.53
CA TYR A 226 -19.37 11.66 2.36
C TYR A 226 -20.36 12.39 1.45
N PHE A 227 -21.47 11.75 1.10
CA PHE A 227 -22.49 12.34 0.23
C PHE A 227 -23.09 13.65 0.79
N ARG A 228 -22.99 13.87 2.10
CA ARG A 228 -23.40 15.13 2.74
C ARG A 228 -22.43 16.29 2.50
N LYS A 229 -21.20 16.02 2.08
CA LYS A 229 -20.09 17.00 1.98
C LYS A 229 -19.53 17.20 0.57
N PHE A 230 -19.90 16.35 -0.38
CA PHE A 230 -19.29 16.27 -1.72
C PHE A 230 -19.22 17.63 -2.45
N ASP A 231 -20.27 18.45 -2.39
CA ASP A 231 -20.38 19.67 -3.21
C ASP A 231 -19.54 20.87 -2.75
N ALA A 232 -19.26 21.03 -1.45
CA ALA A 232 -18.73 22.29 -0.91
C ALA A 232 -17.21 22.31 -0.68
N GLU A 233 -16.60 21.16 -0.35
CA GLU A 233 -15.19 21.09 0.10
C GLU A 233 -14.23 20.68 -1.03
N HIS A 234 -14.68 19.86 -2.00
CA HIS A 234 -13.81 19.24 -3.01
C HIS A 234 -13.13 20.23 -3.96
N ARG A 235 -13.73 21.39 -4.25
CA ARG A 235 -13.14 22.39 -5.15
C ARG A 235 -12.13 23.32 -4.47
N ALA A 236 -12.23 23.50 -3.14
CA ALA A 236 -11.42 24.47 -2.41
C ALA A 236 -10.11 23.88 -1.85
N GLU A 237 -10.09 22.58 -1.55
CA GLU A 237 -8.93 21.90 -0.95
C GLU A 237 -7.94 21.34 -1.99
N ALA A 238 -8.37 21.25 -3.26
CA ALA A 238 -7.57 20.73 -4.37
C ALA A 238 -6.33 21.54 -4.75
N ALA A 239 -6.22 22.78 -4.27
CA ALA A 239 -5.19 23.70 -4.68
C ALA A 239 -3.90 23.64 -3.82
N LYS A 240 -3.70 22.64 -2.94
CA LYS A 240 -2.65 22.73 -1.90
C LYS A 240 -1.68 21.55 -1.76
N GLN A 241 -1.87 20.44 -2.46
CA GLN A 241 -0.89 19.35 -2.38
C GLN A 241 0.21 19.54 -3.42
N VAL A 242 1.44 19.70 -2.94
CA VAL A 242 2.64 19.81 -3.78
C VAL A 242 3.14 18.41 -4.12
N PHE A 243 3.62 18.25 -5.34
CA PHE A 243 4.34 17.07 -5.81
C PHE A 243 5.42 16.59 -4.83
N ALA A 244 5.41 15.31 -4.47
CA ALA A 244 6.39 14.73 -3.55
C ALA A 244 7.54 14.05 -4.35
N PRO A 245 8.82 14.45 -4.17
CA PRO A 245 9.96 13.88 -4.90
C PRO A 245 10.12 12.36 -4.78
N VAL A 246 9.59 11.75 -3.73
CA VAL A 246 9.60 10.28 -3.53
C VAL A 246 8.85 9.52 -4.63
N ARG A 247 7.86 10.16 -5.29
CA ARG A 247 7.10 9.57 -6.37
C ARG A 247 7.99 9.24 -7.57
N VAL A 248 8.92 10.14 -7.89
CA VAL A 248 9.92 9.95 -8.95
C VAL A 248 10.99 8.97 -8.51
N SER A 249 11.35 8.95 -7.23
CA SER A 249 12.43 8.08 -6.76
C SER A 249 12.08 6.60 -6.88
N ILE A 250 10.80 6.24 -6.74
CA ILE A 250 10.30 4.88 -7.02
C ILE A 250 10.51 4.55 -8.49
N PHE A 251 10.00 5.40 -9.38
CA PHE A 251 10.12 5.21 -10.81
C PHE A 251 11.59 5.04 -11.22
N ASN A 252 12.47 5.97 -10.82
CA ASN A 252 13.89 5.93 -11.15
C ASN A 252 14.62 4.70 -10.59
N ARG A 253 14.20 4.18 -9.45
CA ARG A 253 14.87 3.04 -8.81
C ARG A 253 14.60 1.74 -9.57
N TYR A 254 13.36 1.55 -10.01
CA TYR A 254 12.95 0.30 -10.61
C TYR A 254 13.04 0.31 -12.13
N TYR A 255 13.15 1.49 -12.72
CA TYR A 255 13.44 1.67 -14.13
C TYR A 255 14.89 1.30 -14.47
N ASP A 256 15.13 -0.01 -14.59
CA ASP A 256 16.41 -0.66 -14.96
C ASP A 256 16.33 -1.35 -16.32
N GLY A 257 15.43 -0.89 -17.21
CA GLY A 257 15.02 -1.60 -18.43
C GLY A 257 13.83 -2.54 -18.21
N SER A 258 13.36 -2.68 -16.97
CA SER A 258 12.07 -3.30 -16.68
C SER A 258 10.91 -2.44 -17.22
N LYS A 259 9.84 -3.12 -17.67
CA LYS A 259 8.56 -2.54 -18.04
C LYS A 259 7.82 -2.06 -16.79
N ILE A 260 8.06 -0.80 -16.41
CA ILE A 260 7.48 -0.20 -15.22
C ILE A 260 6.71 1.04 -15.59
N GLY A 261 5.42 1.01 -15.25
CA GLY A 261 4.50 2.12 -15.40
C GLY A 261 4.13 2.77 -14.07
N PHE A 262 3.38 3.86 -14.16
CA PHE A 262 2.86 4.59 -13.01
C PHE A 262 1.35 4.77 -13.12
N PHE A 263 0.63 4.55 -12.03
CA PHE A 263 -0.81 4.73 -11.92
C PHE A 263 -1.16 5.87 -10.96
N MET A 264 -1.90 6.86 -11.47
CA MET A 264 -2.42 7.98 -10.71
C MET A 264 -3.94 7.82 -10.57
N PRO A 265 -4.43 7.34 -9.41
CA PRO A 265 -5.86 7.19 -9.22
C PRO A 265 -6.57 8.55 -9.19
N PRO A 266 -7.87 8.62 -9.53
CA PRO A 266 -8.66 9.83 -9.35
C PRO A 266 -8.49 10.33 -7.91
N THR A 267 -8.09 11.58 -7.76
CA THR A 267 -7.94 12.27 -6.49
C THR A 267 -8.18 13.76 -6.75
N PRO A 268 -9.44 14.24 -6.61
CA PRO A 268 -9.83 15.60 -6.98
C PRO A 268 -8.95 16.68 -6.34
N SER A 269 -8.39 16.38 -5.16
CA SER A 269 -7.53 17.31 -4.45
C SER A 269 -6.12 17.49 -5.04
N ARG A 270 -5.82 16.90 -6.20
CA ARG A 270 -4.45 16.75 -6.74
C ARG A 270 -4.29 16.93 -8.24
N PHE A 271 -5.29 17.47 -8.94
CA PHE A 271 -5.25 17.61 -10.40
C PHE A 271 -3.94 18.22 -10.93
N GLU A 272 -3.54 19.36 -10.40
CA GLU A 272 -2.32 20.05 -10.85
C GLU A 272 -1.04 19.26 -10.51
N ALA A 273 -0.97 18.68 -9.32
CA ALA A 273 0.20 17.92 -8.85
C ALA A 273 0.41 16.62 -9.62
N ASP A 274 -0.68 15.95 -10.01
CA ASP A 274 -0.61 14.71 -10.79
C ASP A 274 -0.31 15.02 -12.27
N ALA A 275 -0.82 16.12 -12.83
CA ALA A 275 -0.42 16.59 -14.16
C ALA A 275 1.07 16.97 -14.24
N GLU A 276 1.61 17.64 -13.21
CA GLU A 276 3.05 17.92 -13.12
C GLU A 276 3.87 16.63 -13.00
N MET A 277 3.37 15.66 -12.22
CA MET A 277 4.00 14.35 -12.09
C MET A 277 4.06 13.60 -13.42
N GLU A 278 2.95 13.56 -14.16
CA GLU A 278 2.86 12.91 -15.47
C GLU A 278 3.90 13.49 -16.42
N LYS A 279 3.95 14.83 -16.51
CA LYS A 279 4.96 15.53 -17.31
C LYS A 279 6.39 15.12 -16.91
N HIS A 280 6.68 15.10 -15.62
CA HIS A 280 8.01 14.74 -15.12
C HIS A 280 8.38 13.29 -15.45
N LEU A 281 7.43 12.36 -15.31
CA LEU A 281 7.64 10.95 -15.61
C LEU A 281 7.89 10.74 -17.12
N HIS A 282 7.13 11.41 -18.00
CA HIS A 282 7.37 11.37 -19.45
C HIS A 282 8.72 11.97 -19.87
N GLU A 283 9.16 13.05 -19.21
CA GLU A 283 10.49 13.62 -19.44
C GLU A 283 11.62 12.64 -19.07
N LYS A 284 11.39 11.79 -18.08
CA LYS A 284 12.35 10.75 -17.65
C LYS A 284 12.31 9.52 -18.53
N ASN A 285 11.13 9.08 -18.93
CA ASN A 285 10.95 7.97 -19.83
C ASN A 285 9.71 8.16 -20.70
N LYS A 286 9.92 8.31 -22.00
CA LYS A 286 8.84 8.43 -22.98
C LYS A 286 8.09 7.13 -23.24
N GLU A 287 8.71 5.99 -22.93
CA GLU A 287 8.14 4.65 -23.14
C GLU A 287 7.44 4.11 -21.88
N ALA A 288 7.43 4.86 -20.78
CA ALA A 288 6.75 4.45 -19.57
C ALA A 288 5.24 4.51 -19.77
N VAL A 289 4.55 3.44 -19.37
CA VAL A 289 3.10 3.43 -19.25
C VAL A 289 2.72 4.36 -18.09
N ILE A 290 2.03 5.46 -18.38
CA ILE A 290 1.57 6.41 -17.35
C ILE A 290 0.06 6.52 -17.45
N LEU A 291 -0.63 5.95 -16.47
CA LEU A 291 -2.08 5.93 -16.38
C LEU A 291 -2.54 7.05 -15.46
N ASN A 292 -2.78 8.24 -16.01
CA ASN A 292 -3.28 9.38 -15.24
C ASN A 292 -4.81 9.46 -15.25
N MET A 293 -5.45 8.64 -14.42
CA MET A 293 -6.91 8.65 -14.26
C MET A 293 -7.42 9.89 -13.51
N ASN A 294 -6.52 10.80 -13.10
CA ASN A 294 -6.89 12.04 -12.44
C ASN A 294 -7.11 13.22 -13.42
N ASP A 295 -6.94 13.07 -14.74
CA ASP A 295 -7.33 14.14 -15.69
C ASP A 295 -8.86 14.19 -15.87
N GLN A 296 -9.51 15.11 -15.15
CA GLN A 296 -10.96 15.34 -15.23
C GLN A 296 -11.46 15.70 -16.64
N ARG A 297 -10.61 16.24 -17.52
CA ARG A 297 -11.00 16.56 -18.90
C ARG A 297 -11.04 15.30 -19.76
N ALA A 298 -10.16 14.34 -19.49
CA ALA A 298 -10.12 13.06 -20.18
C ALA A 298 -11.19 12.09 -19.64
N PHE A 299 -11.41 12.08 -18.32
CA PHE A 299 -12.30 11.14 -17.64
C PHE A 299 -13.37 11.82 -16.76
N PRO A 300 -14.19 12.74 -17.29
CA PRO A 300 -15.14 13.52 -16.49
C PRO A 300 -16.13 12.66 -15.69
N GLN A 301 -16.53 11.51 -16.22
CA GLN A 301 -17.44 10.54 -15.58
C GLN A 301 -16.90 10.00 -14.24
N LEU A 302 -15.57 9.89 -14.08
CA LEU A 302 -14.97 9.41 -12.83
C LEU A 302 -15.11 10.42 -11.69
N PHE A 303 -15.58 11.64 -11.97
CA PHE A 303 -15.78 12.70 -10.99
C PHE A 303 -17.25 12.98 -10.68
N GLU A 304 -18.15 12.14 -11.19
CA GLU A 304 -19.57 12.16 -10.82
C GLU A 304 -19.74 11.60 -9.40
N ALA A 305 -20.57 12.27 -8.59
CA ALA A 305 -20.71 11.95 -7.16
C ALA A 305 -21.08 10.49 -6.89
N ASP A 306 -21.93 9.93 -7.74
CA ASP A 306 -22.43 8.56 -7.64
C ASP A 306 -21.42 7.49 -8.06
N ARG A 307 -20.19 7.87 -8.43
CA ARG A 307 -19.03 6.97 -8.64
C ARG A 307 -18.10 6.87 -7.44
N TRP A 308 -18.33 7.68 -6.40
CA TRP A 308 -17.47 7.75 -5.23
C TRP A 308 -18.12 7.09 -4.02
N PHE A 309 -17.32 6.34 -3.26
CA PHE A 309 -17.72 5.79 -1.97
C PHE A 309 -17.41 6.76 -0.83
N ASP A 310 -16.22 7.37 -0.88
CA ASP A 310 -15.74 8.37 0.06
C ASP A 310 -14.74 9.33 -0.61
N GLU A 311 -14.15 10.28 0.11
CA GLU A 311 -13.24 11.31 -0.43
C GLU A 311 -12.00 10.80 -1.16
N GLY A 312 -11.62 9.56 -0.95
CA GLY A 312 -10.40 8.99 -1.51
C GLY A 312 -10.62 7.73 -2.34
N HIS A 313 -11.86 7.23 -2.45
CA HIS A 313 -12.14 5.95 -3.07
C HIS A 313 -13.42 5.95 -3.92
N LEU A 314 -13.30 5.37 -5.11
CA LEU A 314 -14.44 5.04 -5.94
C LEU A 314 -15.29 3.94 -5.29
N ASN A 315 -16.58 3.92 -5.61
CA ASN A 315 -17.45 2.78 -5.34
C ASN A 315 -17.24 1.69 -6.41
N GLU A 316 -17.95 0.58 -6.28
CA GLU A 316 -17.85 -0.56 -7.21
C GLU A 316 -18.07 -0.17 -8.67
N THR A 317 -19.09 0.65 -8.97
CA THR A 317 -19.36 1.14 -10.33
C THR A 317 -18.23 2.03 -10.86
N GLY A 318 -17.76 2.99 -10.06
CA GLY A 318 -16.65 3.86 -10.45
C GLY A 318 -15.34 3.09 -10.65
N ALA A 319 -15.06 2.11 -9.79
CA ALA A 319 -13.90 1.23 -9.91
C ALA A 319 -13.95 0.38 -11.20
N TRP A 320 -15.12 -0.18 -11.53
CA TRP A 320 -15.36 -0.92 -12.76
C TRP A 320 -15.09 -0.05 -13.99
N GLU A 321 -15.77 1.11 -14.09
CA GLU A 321 -15.63 2.02 -15.23
C GLU A 321 -14.19 2.53 -15.39
N MET A 322 -13.53 2.92 -14.31
CA MET A 322 -12.11 3.33 -14.34
C MET A 322 -11.22 2.20 -14.85
N SER A 323 -11.47 0.97 -14.41
CA SER A 323 -10.67 -0.19 -14.79
C SER A 323 -10.87 -0.54 -16.27
N GLU A 324 -12.08 -0.43 -16.81
CA GLU A 324 -12.32 -0.57 -18.25
C GLU A 324 -11.53 0.46 -19.07
N MET A 325 -11.49 1.72 -18.63
CA MET A 325 -10.72 2.78 -19.30
C MET A 325 -9.21 2.50 -19.27
N ILE A 326 -8.67 2.11 -18.11
CA ILE A 326 -7.27 1.69 -17.99
C ILE A 326 -6.98 0.53 -18.95
N ALA A 327 -7.87 -0.47 -19.01
CA ALA A 327 -7.69 -1.61 -19.88
C ALA A 327 -7.66 -1.20 -21.35
N GLN A 328 -8.47 -0.23 -21.79
CA GLN A 328 -8.42 0.29 -23.17
C GLN A 328 -7.05 0.88 -23.52
N GLU A 329 -6.45 1.65 -22.61
CA GLU A 329 -5.10 2.21 -22.79
C GLU A 329 -4.06 1.09 -22.89
N LEU A 330 -4.03 0.18 -21.92
CA LEU A 330 -3.09 -0.94 -21.89
C LEU A 330 -3.27 -1.90 -23.07
N CYS A 331 -4.50 -2.12 -23.51
CA CYS A 331 -4.77 -3.04 -24.61
C CYS A 331 -4.21 -2.50 -25.93
N THR A 332 -4.04 -1.18 -26.06
CA THR A 332 -3.44 -0.52 -27.23
C THR A 332 -1.92 -0.52 -27.14
N ASP A 333 -1.36 -0.19 -25.98
CA ASP A 333 0.10 0.00 -25.81
C ASP A 333 0.88 -1.30 -25.65
N VAL A 334 0.27 -2.35 -25.05
CA VAL A 334 0.94 -3.64 -24.77
C VAL A 334 0.92 -4.59 -26.00
N ILE A 335 0.69 -4.09 -27.23
CA ILE A 335 0.70 -4.87 -28.49
C ILE A 335 2.03 -4.74 -29.26
N HIS A 336 2.97 -3.92 -28.78
CA HIS A 336 4.29 -3.77 -29.38
C HIS A 336 5.40 -4.16 -28.40
#